data_AF-A0A7C7RNT7-F1
#
_entry.id   AF-A0A7C7RNT7-F1
#
_cell.length_a   1.000
_cell.length_b   1.000
_cell.length_c   1.000
_cell.angle_alpha   90.00
_cell.angle_beta   90.00
_cell.angle_gamma   90.00
#
_symmetry.space_group_name_H-M   'P 1'
#
loop_
_entity.id
_entity.type
_entity.pdbx_description
1 polymer ?
#
loop_
_entity_poly.entity_id
_entity_poly.type
_entity_poly.pdbx_seq_one_letter_code
_entity_poly.pdbx_strand_id
1 'polypeptide(L)'
;MSVKEGSKLLVRQISAIVITFILLWVFMKVYVISTILIPLLGVTVSDVIVVLLAIIMAGLIKGLGRPLSMIYEESIPEKVELVSDITGHILNLVDLSVLYIYLRNILVRALGIYIGQIVNPGIIYDVVFLIVGLLIIYSIIKILTR
;
A
#
# COMPACT_ATOMS: atom_id res chain seq x y z
N MET A 1 -25.80 -3.53 12.54
CA MET A 1 -25.54 -3.74 11.09
C MET A 1 -25.00 -5.15 10.95
N SER A 2 -25.46 -5.95 9.96
CA SER A 2 -25.18 -7.40 9.98
C SER A 2 -23.92 -7.81 9.23
N VAL A 3 -23.30 -8.91 9.66
CA VAL A 3 -22.16 -9.63 9.03
C VAL A 3 -22.37 -9.86 7.54
N LYS A 4 -23.63 -9.98 7.10
CA LYS A 4 -23.98 -10.13 5.69
C LYS A 4 -23.62 -8.89 4.88
N GLU A 5 -23.78 -7.70 5.44
CA GLU A 5 -23.39 -6.43 4.82
C GLU A 5 -21.87 -6.27 4.81
N GLY A 6 -21.20 -6.53 5.94
CA GLY A 6 -19.74 -6.52 6.05
C GLY A 6 -19.07 -7.49 5.05
N SER A 7 -19.59 -8.72 4.95
CA SER A 7 -19.10 -9.72 4.00
C SER A 7 -19.29 -9.30 2.54
N LYS A 8 -20.43 -8.69 2.20
CA LYS A 8 -20.67 -8.18 0.84
C LYS A 8 -19.69 -7.06 0.48
N LEU A 9 -19.45 -6.12 1.40
CA LEU A 9 -18.47 -5.04 1.22
C LEU A 9 -17.05 -5.59 1.11
N LEU A 10 -16.72 -6.61 1.91
CA LEU A 10 -15.42 -7.28 1.86
C LEU A 10 -15.16 -7.90 0.48
N VAL A 11 -16.11 -8.67 -0.04
CA VAL A 11 -16.01 -9.27 -1.39
C VAL A 11 -15.83 -8.20 -2.45
N ARG A 12 -16.62 -7.11 -2.40
CA ARG A 12 -16.49 -5.98 -3.33
C ARG A 12 -15.08 -5.39 -3.29
N GLN A 13 -14.53 -5.20 -2.10
CA GLN A 13 -13.21 -4.61 -1.91
C GLN A 13 -12.10 -5.53 -2.42
N ILE A 14 -12.18 -6.83 -2.10
CA ILE A 14 -11.24 -7.84 -2.60
C ILE A 14 -11.29 -7.92 -4.12
N SER A 15 -12.48 -7.92 -4.72
CA SER A 15 -12.63 -7.89 -6.19
C SER A 15 -11.97 -6.66 -6.79
N ALA A 16 -12.14 -5.47 -6.19
CA ALA A 16 -11.48 -4.25 -6.64
C ALA A 16 -9.96 -4.34 -6.55
N ILE A 17 -9.42 -4.93 -5.46
CA ILE A 17 -7.98 -5.18 -5.29
C ILE A 17 -7.48 -6.12 -6.39
N VAL A 18 -8.18 -7.24 -6.62
CA VAL A 18 -7.80 -8.21 -7.66
C VAL A 18 -7.82 -7.58 -9.06
N ILE A 19 -8.85 -6.80 -9.39
CA ILE A 19 -8.93 -6.09 -10.67
C ILE A 19 -7.76 -5.09 -10.80
N THR A 20 -7.49 -4.32 -9.75
CA THR A 20 -6.40 -3.34 -9.75
C THR A 20 -5.05 -4.03 -9.91
N PHE A 21 -4.85 -5.17 -9.25
CA PHE A 21 -3.63 -5.98 -9.39
C PHE A 21 -3.46 -6.52 -10.81
N ILE A 22 -4.53 -7.01 -11.44
CA ILE A 22 -4.51 -7.45 -12.84
C ILE A 22 -4.13 -6.28 -13.76
N LEU A 23 -4.76 -5.11 -13.59
CA LEU A 23 -4.42 -3.91 -14.37
C LEU A 23 -2.97 -3.52 -14.19
N LEU A 24 -2.48 -3.52 -12.94
CA LEU A 24 -1.10 -3.19 -12.62
C LEU A 24 -0.14 -4.16 -13.34
N TRP A 25 -0.41 -5.47 -13.27
CA TRP A 25 0.38 -6.47 -14.01
C TRP A 25 0.36 -6.23 -15.52
N VAL A 26 -0.82 -5.96 -16.09
CA VAL A 26 -0.99 -5.68 -17.53
C VAL A 26 -0.17 -4.46 -17.95
N PHE A 27 -0.22 -3.35 -17.21
CA PHE A 27 0.54 -2.13 -17.56
C PHE A 27 2.05 -2.26 -17.31
N MET A 28 2.46 -3.13 -16.39
CA MET A 28 3.88 -3.41 -16.15
C MET A 28 4.50 -4.35 -17.20
N LYS A 29 3.72 -5.27 -17.78
CA LYS A 29 4.27 -6.36 -18.61
C LYS A 29 3.80 -6.36 -20.06
N VAL A 30 2.57 -5.95 -20.32
CA VAL A 30 1.93 -6.07 -21.64
C VAL A 30 1.86 -4.71 -22.33
N TYR A 31 1.32 -3.69 -21.67
CA TYR A 31 1.17 -2.34 -22.24
C TYR A 31 2.28 -1.40 -21.76
N VAL A 32 3.54 -1.78 -22.03
CA VAL A 32 4.68 -0.91 -21.75
C VAL A 32 4.74 0.19 -22.82
N ILE A 33 4.38 1.40 -22.41
CA ILE A 33 4.41 2.62 -23.21
C ILE A 33 5.68 3.37 -22.83
N SER A 34 6.72 3.21 -23.66
CA SER A 34 8.04 3.79 -23.45
C SER A 34 8.12 5.31 -23.71
N THR A 35 7.00 5.96 -24.03
CA THR A 35 6.95 7.41 -24.21
C THR A 35 7.39 8.11 -22.94
N ILE A 36 8.46 8.91 -23.05
CA ILE A 36 9.04 9.64 -21.93
C ILE A 36 8.15 10.86 -21.61
N LEU A 37 7.67 10.93 -20.37
CA LEU A 37 6.85 12.04 -19.88
C LEU A 37 7.69 13.07 -19.12
N ILE A 38 8.63 12.62 -18.29
CA ILE A 38 9.54 13.50 -17.54
C ILE A 38 10.98 13.17 -17.95
N PRO A 39 11.55 13.93 -18.92
CA PRO A 39 12.87 13.63 -19.48
C PRO A 39 13.98 13.58 -18.44
N LEU A 40 13.97 14.50 -17.48
CA LEU A 40 14.97 14.60 -16.42
C LEU A 40 15.05 13.34 -15.53
N LEU A 41 13.92 12.62 -15.38
CA LEU A 41 13.80 11.41 -14.57
C LEU A 41 13.81 10.12 -15.42
N GLY A 42 13.80 10.24 -16.74
CA GLY A 42 13.53 9.11 -17.64
C GLY A 42 12.23 8.37 -17.30
N VAL A 43 11.24 9.09 -16.76
CA VAL A 43 9.95 8.53 -16.34
C VAL A 43 9.06 8.41 -17.56
N THR A 44 8.57 7.20 -17.80
CA THR A 44 7.66 6.88 -18.90
C THR A 44 6.20 7.04 -18.49
N VAL A 45 5.30 7.07 -19.48
CA VAL A 45 3.85 7.04 -19.22
C VAL A 45 3.46 5.79 -18.41
N SER A 46 4.07 4.64 -18.71
CA SER A 46 3.83 3.40 -17.94
C SER A 46 4.24 3.53 -16.48
N ASP A 47 5.37 4.16 -16.17
CA ASP A 47 5.80 4.37 -14.78
C ASP A 47 4.74 5.16 -13.99
N VAL A 48 4.19 6.23 -14.59
CA VAL A 48 3.14 7.05 -13.96
C VAL A 48 1.87 6.25 -13.72
N ILE A 49 1.43 5.47 -14.70
CA ILE A 49 0.24 4.60 -14.57
C ILE A 49 0.45 3.58 -13.46
N VAL A 50 1.63 2.95 -13.39
CA VAL A 50 1.95 1.96 -12.36
C VAL A 50 1.92 2.58 -10.96
N VAL A 51 2.49 3.78 -10.79
CA VAL A 51 2.44 4.48 -9.50
C VAL A 51 1.01 4.88 -9.12
N LEU A 52 0.21 5.38 -10.07
CA LEU A 52 -1.20 5.68 -9.81
C LEU A 52 -1.97 4.43 -9.37
N LEU A 53 -1.80 3.31 -10.08
CA LEU A 53 -2.42 2.04 -9.72
C LEU A 53 -1.94 1.51 -8.37
N ALA A 54 -0.67 1.69 -8.02
CA ALA A 54 -0.13 1.31 -6.71
C ALA A 54 -0.74 2.14 -5.57
N ILE A 55 -0.92 3.45 -5.78
CA ILE A 55 -1.59 4.34 -4.81
C ILE A 55 -3.06 3.94 -4.65
N ILE A 56 -3.76 3.66 -5.76
CA ILE A 56 -5.14 3.16 -5.72
C ILE A 56 -5.19 1.82 -4.96
N MET A 57 -4.27 0.90 -5.24
CA MET A 57 -4.22 -0.40 -4.57
C MET A 57 -4.02 -0.27 -3.07
N ALA A 58 -3.10 0.60 -2.62
CA ALA A 58 -2.92 0.89 -1.19
C ALA A 58 -4.21 1.48 -0.56
N GLY A 59 -4.86 2.42 -1.24
CA GLY A 59 -6.16 2.93 -0.79
C GLY A 59 -7.23 1.85 -0.67
N LEU A 60 -7.25 0.90 -1.60
CA LEU A 60 -8.20 -0.21 -1.59
C LEU A 60 -7.91 -1.21 -0.46
N ILE A 61 -6.66 -1.53 -0.19
CA ILE A 61 -6.26 -2.42 0.90
C ILE A 61 -6.62 -1.78 2.25
N LYS A 62 -6.32 -0.49 2.46
CA LYS A 62 -6.79 0.26 3.64
C LYS A 62 -8.31 0.24 3.80
N GLY A 63 -9.02 0.26 2.67
CA GLY A 63 -10.48 0.16 2.62
C GLY A 63 -11.06 -1.15 3.17
N LEU A 64 -10.25 -2.20 3.37
CA LEU A 64 -10.68 -3.44 4.02
C LEU A 64 -10.94 -3.29 5.52
N GLY A 65 -10.43 -2.26 6.18
CA GLY A 65 -10.57 -2.09 7.63
C GLY A 65 -12.04 -1.99 8.07
N ARG A 66 -12.86 -1.23 7.34
CA ARG A 66 -14.29 -1.02 7.67
C ARG A 66 -15.15 -2.29 7.53
N PRO A 67 -15.10 -3.06 6.42
CA PRO A 67 -15.86 -4.31 6.36
C PRO A 67 -15.39 -5.34 7.38
N LEU A 68 -14.08 -5.37 7.71
CA LEU A 68 -13.56 -6.24 8.75
C LEU A 68 -14.04 -5.83 10.14
N SER A 69 -14.04 -4.53 10.48
CA SER A 69 -14.54 -4.06 11.77
C SER A 69 -16.02 -4.40 11.98
N MET A 70 -16.85 -4.28 10.94
CA MET A 70 -18.26 -4.70 10.97
C MET A 70 -18.43 -6.19 11.27
N ILE A 71 -17.54 -7.04 10.75
CA ILE A 71 -17.56 -8.48 11.02
C ILE A 71 -17.12 -8.75 12.46
N TYR A 72 -16.09 -8.03 12.95
CA TYR A 72 -15.61 -8.16 14.33
C TYR A 72 -16.64 -7.70 15.35
N GLU A 73 -17.39 -6.63 15.06
CA GLU A 73 -18.50 -6.12 15.91
C GLU A 73 -19.51 -7.19 16.27
N GLU A 74 -19.85 -8.06 15.32
CA GLU A 74 -20.83 -9.13 15.53
C GLU A 74 -20.20 -10.41 16.07
N SER A 75 -18.95 -10.70 15.68
CA SER A 75 -18.28 -11.97 16.01
C SER A 75 -17.60 -11.97 17.38
N ILE A 76 -16.97 -10.85 17.76
CA ILE A 76 -16.17 -10.72 19.00
C ILE A 76 -16.37 -9.29 19.57
N PRO A 77 -17.59 -8.93 20.00
CA PRO A 77 -17.95 -7.57 20.42
C PRO A 77 -17.06 -7.01 21.54
N GLU A 78 -16.60 -7.88 22.45
CA GLU A 78 -15.78 -7.49 23.61
C GLU A 78 -14.36 -7.02 23.23
N LYS A 79 -13.86 -7.38 22.05
CA LYS A 79 -12.48 -7.08 21.60
C LYS A 79 -12.41 -6.31 20.29
N VAL A 80 -13.53 -5.77 19.82
CA VAL A 80 -13.65 -5.13 18.50
C VAL A 80 -12.62 -4.04 18.28
N GLU A 81 -12.48 -3.14 19.25
CA GLU A 81 -11.59 -1.99 19.15
C GLU A 81 -10.14 -2.46 19.00
N LEU A 82 -9.71 -3.37 19.87
CA LEU A 82 -8.36 -3.94 19.84
C LEU A 82 -8.07 -4.72 18.54
N VAL A 83 -8.99 -5.57 18.10
CA VAL A 83 -8.81 -6.37 16.88
C VAL A 83 -8.85 -5.48 15.63
N SER A 84 -9.71 -4.47 15.60
CA SER A 84 -9.81 -3.52 14.48
C SER A 84 -8.57 -2.64 14.38
N ASP A 85 -8.02 -2.17 15.50
CA ASP A 85 -6.78 -1.39 15.55
C ASP A 85 -5.58 -2.20 15.05
N ILE A 86 -5.41 -3.42 15.55
CA ILE A 86 -4.35 -4.33 15.09
C ILE A 86 -4.50 -4.60 13.60
N THR A 87 -5.72 -4.89 13.14
CA THR A 87 -6.02 -5.12 11.71
C THR A 87 -5.67 -3.89 10.88
N GLY A 88 -5.99 -2.69 11.35
CA GLY A 88 -5.63 -1.44 10.69
C GLY A 88 -4.12 -1.28 10.52
N HIS A 89 -3.33 -1.61 11.56
CA HIS A 89 -1.87 -1.59 11.45
C HIS A 89 -1.33 -2.67 10.51
N ILE A 90 -1.91 -3.87 10.50
CA ILE A 90 -1.54 -4.92 9.55
C ILE A 90 -1.81 -4.46 8.12
N LEU A 91 -2.98 -3.87 7.85
CA LEU A 91 -3.30 -3.33 6.53
C LEU A 91 -2.31 -2.22 6.12
N ASN A 92 -1.92 -1.34 7.05
CA ASN A 92 -0.89 -0.33 6.79
C ASN A 92 0.47 -0.95 6.43
N LEU A 93 0.85 -2.11 6.99
CA LEU A 93 2.08 -2.82 6.60
C LEU A 93 1.98 -3.38 5.17
N VAL A 94 0.82 -3.91 4.80
CA VAL A 94 0.57 -4.39 3.43
C VAL A 94 0.63 -3.21 2.46
N ASP A 95 -0.02 -2.09 2.78
CA ASP A 95 0.04 -0.85 1.99
C ASP A 95 1.46 -0.35 1.83
N LEU A 96 2.21 -0.28 2.93
CA LEU A 96 3.61 0.14 2.91
C LEU A 96 4.46 -0.75 2.00
N SER A 97 4.22 -2.06 2.02
CA SER A 97 4.93 -3.04 1.18
C SER A 97 4.61 -2.85 -0.30
N VAL A 98 3.33 -2.62 -0.63
CA VAL A 98 2.90 -2.29 -1.99
C VAL A 98 3.57 -1.01 -2.47
N LEU A 99 3.51 0.04 -1.66
CA LEU A 99 4.10 1.33 -2.01
C LEU A 99 5.63 1.21 -2.16
N TYR A 100 6.29 0.47 -1.27
CA TYR A 100 7.73 0.22 -1.32
C TYR A 100 8.15 -0.37 -2.66
N ILE A 101 7.43 -1.39 -3.16
CA ILE A 101 7.77 -2.08 -4.39
C ILE A 101 7.56 -1.18 -5.61
N TYR A 102 6.39 -0.53 -5.71
CA TYR A 102 5.98 0.12 -6.94
C TYR A 102 6.44 1.57 -7.07
N LEU A 103 6.72 2.27 -5.96
CA LEU A 103 7.23 3.65 -6.02
C LEU A 103 8.76 3.72 -6.14
N ARG A 104 9.48 2.61 -5.90
CA ARG A 104 10.96 2.60 -5.80
C ARG A 104 11.62 3.25 -7.01
N ASN A 105 11.25 2.83 -8.22
CA ASN A 105 11.90 3.32 -9.44
C ASN A 105 11.77 4.85 -9.58
N ILE A 106 10.57 5.39 -9.36
CA ILE A 106 10.33 6.84 -9.49
C ILE A 106 10.99 7.61 -8.34
N LEU A 107 10.77 7.17 -7.09
CA LEU A 107 11.24 7.91 -5.93
C LEU A 107 12.77 7.87 -5.79
N VAL A 108 13.42 6.75 -6.09
CA VAL A 108 14.90 6.67 -6.08
C VAL A 108 15.50 7.60 -7.15
N ARG A 109 14.91 7.65 -8.35
CA ARG A 109 15.36 8.57 -9.41
C ARG A 109 15.15 10.03 -9.01
N ALA A 110 14.00 10.34 -8.41
CA ALA A 110 13.71 11.68 -7.90
C ALA A 110 14.72 12.10 -6.83
N LEU A 111 14.96 11.26 -5.83
CA LEU A 111 15.97 11.50 -4.79
C LEU A 111 17.37 11.68 -5.39
N GLY A 112 17.72 10.91 -6.43
CA GLY A 112 19.01 11.04 -7.13
C GLY A 112 19.23 12.41 -7.78
N ILE A 113 18.17 13.08 -8.24
CA ILE A 113 18.28 14.46 -8.76
C ILE A 113 18.60 15.44 -7.64
N TYR A 114 17.92 15.32 -6.50
CA TYR A 114 18.03 16.29 -5.42
C TYR A 114 19.33 16.16 -4.60
N ILE A 115 19.77 14.92 -4.34
CA ILE A 115 20.87 14.64 -3.40
C ILE A 115 22.18 14.36 -4.17
N GLY A 116 22.11 14.20 -5.50
CA GLY A 116 23.24 13.79 -6.32
C GLY A 116 23.70 12.36 -5.99
N GLN A 117 24.94 12.02 -6.36
CA GLN A 117 25.53 10.71 -6.07
C GLN A 117 26.33 10.64 -4.75
N ILE A 118 26.29 11.70 -3.93
CA ILE A 118 27.04 11.77 -2.66
C ILE A 118 26.54 10.69 -1.69
N VAL A 119 25.25 10.37 -1.73
CA VAL A 119 24.63 9.29 -0.97
C VAL A 119 23.79 8.45 -1.93
N ASN A 120 23.86 7.12 -1.82
CA ASN A 120 23.05 6.23 -2.64
C ASN A 120 21.55 6.45 -2.34
N PRO A 121 20.75 6.98 -3.28
CA PRO A 121 19.34 7.30 -3.04
C PRO A 121 18.49 6.06 -2.74
N GLY A 122 18.91 4.89 -3.22
CA GLY A 122 18.29 3.61 -2.90
C GLY A 122 18.41 3.26 -1.42
N ILE A 123 19.56 3.52 -0.79
CA ILE A 123 19.74 3.27 0.65
C ILE A 123 18.82 4.17 1.47
N ILE A 124 18.74 5.47 1.12
CA ILE A 124 17.85 6.41 1.81
C ILE A 124 16.41 5.93 1.70
N TYR A 125 15.97 5.55 0.49
CA TYR A 125 14.65 5.01 0.24
C TYR A 125 14.36 3.77 1.10
N ASP A 126 15.27 2.78 1.09
CA ASP A 126 15.11 1.54 1.82
C ASP A 126 15.07 1.79 3.35
N VAL A 127 15.92 2.69 3.87
CA VAL A 127 15.94 3.06 5.29
C VAL A 127 14.66 3.77 5.73
N VAL A 128 14.12 4.69 4.92
CA VAL A 128 12.86 5.38 5.24
C VAL A 128 11.72 4.39 5.37
N PHE A 129 11.57 3.49 4.39
CA PHE A 129 10.51 2.47 4.44
C PHE A 129 10.71 1.49 5.61
N LEU A 130 11.96 1.12 5.92
CA LEU A 130 12.27 0.29 7.08
C LEU A 130 11.85 0.96 8.39
N ILE A 131 12.21 2.23 8.59
CA ILE A 131 11.84 2.99 9.80
C ILE A 131 10.31 3.07 9.94
N VAL A 132 9.60 3.40 8.86
CA VAL A 132 8.13 3.46 8.88
C VAL A 132 7.53 2.08 9.21
N GLY A 133 8.06 1.01 8.62
CA GLY A 133 7.62 -0.36 8.92
C GLY A 133 7.83 -0.74 10.38
N LEU A 134 9.00 -0.41 10.95
CA LEU A 134 9.31 -0.63 12.36
C LEU A 134 8.39 0.15 13.29
N LEU A 135 8.03 1.39 12.96
CA LEU A 135 7.06 2.18 13.73
C LEU A 135 5.67 1.55 13.75
N ILE A 136 5.23 0.97 12.63
CA ILE A 136 3.95 0.26 12.56
C ILE A 136 4.01 -1.03 13.39
N ILE A 137 5.08 -1.82 13.28
CA ILE A 137 5.27 -3.03 14.09
C ILE A 137 5.29 -2.69 15.58
N TYR A 138 6.02 -1.65 15.97
CA TYR A 138 6.05 -1.16 17.35
C TYR A 138 4.66 -0.78 17.84
N SER A 139 3.83 -0.15 17.00
CA SER A 139 2.45 0.21 17.34
C SER A 139 1.61 -1.04 17.61
N ILE A 140 1.75 -2.10 16.80
CA ILE A 140 1.08 -3.40 17.04
C ILE A 140 1.51 -4.00 18.38
N ILE A 141 2.82 -4.09 18.64
CA ILE A 141 3.36 -4.64 19.89
C ILE A 141 2.85 -3.86 21.10
N LYS A 142 2.85 -2.52 21.01
CA LYS A 142 2.35 -1.64 22.07
C LYS A 142 0.87 -1.85 22.36
N ILE A 143 0.05 -2.13 21.36
CA ILE A 143 -1.38 -2.45 21.55
C ILE A 143 -1.52 -3.82 22.22
N LEU A 144 -0.73 -4.81 21.81
CA LEU A 144 -0.77 -6.18 22.35
C LEU A 144 -0.24 -6.31 23.78
N THR A 145 0.59 -5.37 24.23
CA THR A 145 1.25 -5.39 25.56
C THR A 145 0.60 -4.45 26.57
N ARG A 146 -0.47 -3.74 26.17
CA ARG A 146 -1.35 -2.99 27.08
C ARG A 146 -2.45 -3.88 27.61
#